data_AF-A0A3P7FZH0-F1
#
_entry.id   AF-A0A3P7FZH0-F1
#
_cell.length_a   1.000
_cell.length_b   1.000
_cell.length_c   1.000
_cell.angle_alpha   90.00
_cell.angle_beta   90.00
_cell.angle_gamma   90.00
#
_symmetry.space_group_name_H-M   'P 1'
#
loop_
_entity.id
_entity.type
_entity.pdbx_description
1 polymer ?
#
loop_
_entity_poly.entity_id
_entity_poly.type
_entity_poly.pdbx_seq_one_letter_code
_entity_poly.pdbx_strand_id
1 'polypeptide(L)'
;MAAMQGKKMESRSPSAKTMISSLAMRWTTMPIPFTIDSNVDRNAVLAGIRLWQDVTCITFREVSGTSGHGSMLQFIKGNGYGVKLIVFL
;
A
#
# COMPACT_ATOMS: atom_id res chain seq x y z
N MET A 1 -35.00 39.37 16.34
CA MET A 1 -34.53 38.08 16.88
C MET A 1 -34.19 37.21 15.69
N ALA A 2 -32.89 37.01 15.41
CA ALA A 2 -32.42 36.29 14.23
C ALA A 2 -32.28 34.79 14.55
N ALA A 3 -32.84 33.93 13.69
CA ALA A 3 -32.72 32.48 13.80
C ALA A 3 -31.35 32.02 13.25
N MET A 4 -30.55 31.36 14.08
CA MET A 4 -29.30 30.71 13.68
C MET A 4 -29.62 29.31 13.14
N GLN A 5 -29.56 29.10 11.82
CA GLN A 5 -29.64 27.76 11.23
C GLN A 5 -28.35 26.97 11.50
N GLY A 6 -28.48 25.88 12.27
CA GLY A 6 -27.39 24.92 12.47
C GLY A 6 -27.07 24.19 11.17
N LYS A 7 -25.84 24.36 10.65
CA LYS A 7 -25.32 23.51 9.58
C LYS A 7 -25.07 22.11 10.15
N LYS A 8 -25.88 21.15 9.71
CA LYS A 8 -25.64 19.72 9.92
C LYS A 8 -24.30 19.37 9.26
N MET A 9 -23.28 19.05 10.07
CA MET A 9 -22.06 18.43 9.55
C MET A 9 -22.43 17.06 9.01
N GLU A 10 -22.49 16.94 7.69
CA GLU A 10 -22.60 15.66 7.00
C GLU A 10 -21.35 14.84 7.38
N SER A 11 -21.52 13.79 8.19
CA SER A 11 -20.45 12.83 8.42
C SER A 11 -20.15 12.16 7.09
N ARG A 12 -19.03 12.48 6.45
CA ARG A 12 -18.53 11.71 5.31
C ARG A 12 -18.25 10.29 5.81
N SER A 13 -19.21 9.39 5.62
CA SER A 13 -19.01 7.96 5.75
C SER A 13 -17.77 7.59 4.95
N PRO A 14 -16.81 6.82 5.50
CA PRO A 14 -15.64 6.38 4.75
C PRO A 14 -16.12 5.73 3.45
N SER A 15 -15.67 6.24 2.30
CA SER A 15 -15.96 5.62 1.01
C SER A 15 -15.54 4.15 1.10
N ALA A 16 -16.46 3.24 0.82
CA ALA A 16 -16.19 1.80 0.87
C ALA A 16 -15.05 1.50 -0.10
N LYS A 17 -13.91 1.06 0.44
CA LYS A 17 -12.74 0.67 -0.37
C LYS A 17 -13.11 -0.60 -1.13
N THR A 18 -13.52 -0.44 -2.38
CA THR A 18 -13.80 -1.52 -3.32
C THR A 18 -12.53 -1.89 -4.08
N MET A 19 -12.49 -3.09 -4.67
CA MET A 19 -11.38 -3.50 -5.53
C MET A 19 -11.23 -2.51 -6.68
N ILE A 20 -9.99 -2.13 -6.99
CA ILE A 20 -9.71 -1.27 -8.15
C ILE A 20 -10.11 -2.05 -9.42
N SER A 21 -11.16 -1.58 -10.10
CA SER A 21 -11.70 -2.20 -11.30
C SER A 21 -10.79 -2.00 -12.53
N SER A 22 -10.04 -0.89 -12.56
CA SER A 22 -9.12 -0.57 -13.65
C SER A 22 -7.89 -1.48 -13.63
N LEU A 23 -7.69 -2.22 -14.73
CA LEU A 23 -6.50 -3.06 -14.92
C LEU A 23 -5.20 -2.24 -15.03
N ALA A 24 -5.29 -0.98 -15.45
CA ALA A 24 -4.12 -0.10 -15.60
C ALA A 24 -3.44 0.24 -14.27
N MET A 25 -4.12 0.03 -13.14
CA MET A 25 -3.59 0.26 -11.79
C MET A 25 -2.88 -0.97 -11.21
N ARG A 26 -2.71 -2.04 -12.00
CA ARG A 26 -2.05 -3.28 -11.58
C ARG A 26 -0.59 -3.30 -12.04
N TRP A 27 0.21 -4.04 -11.31
CA TRP A 27 1.55 -4.42 -11.75
C TRP A 27 1.46 -5.27 -13.02
N THR A 28 1.98 -4.74 -14.13
CA THR A 28 2.02 -5.44 -15.43
C THR A 28 3.31 -6.21 -15.64
N THR A 29 4.36 -5.87 -14.90
CA THR A 29 5.68 -6.48 -15.00
C THR A 29 6.06 -7.13 -13.69
N MET A 30 6.59 -8.35 -13.78
CA MET A 30 7.10 -9.13 -12.66
C MET A 30 8.60 -9.40 -12.86
N PRO A 31 9.41 -9.51 -11.79
CA PRO A 31 9.01 -9.40 -10.39
C PRO A 31 8.77 -7.96 -9.93
N ILE A 32 7.84 -7.75 -8.99
CA ILE A 32 7.59 -6.44 -8.38
C ILE A 32 8.81 -6.06 -7.52
N PRO A 33 9.47 -4.92 -7.78
CA PRO A 33 10.57 -4.45 -6.95
C PRO A 33 10.07 -4.04 -5.56
N PHE A 34 10.82 -4.37 -4.51
CA PHE A 34 10.52 -3.90 -3.17
C PHE A 34 11.76 -3.55 -2.33
N THR A 35 11.56 -2.69 -1.33
CA THR A 35 12.55 -2.36 -0.30
C THR A 35 11.92 -2.46 1.09
N ILE A 36 12.73 -2.80 2.09
CA ILE A 36 12.31 -2.87 3.49
C ILE A 36 13.10 -1.83 4.28
N ASP A 37 12.40 -0.91 4.92
CA ASP A 37 13.02 0.06 5.81
C ASP A 37 13.62 -0.63 7.05
N SER A 38 14.72 -0.06 7.54
CA SER A 38 15.45 -0.56 8.71
C SER A 38 14.61 -0.75 9.98
N ASN A 39 13.50 -0.01 10.12
CA ASN A 39 12.63 -0.08 11.31
C ASN A 39 11.51 -1.11 11.20
N VAL A 40 11.47 -1.89 10.12
CA VAL A 40 10.44 -2.91 9.85
C VAL A 40 10.98 -4.30 10.17
N ASP A 41 10.12 -5.17 10.75
CA ASP A 41 10.45 -6.58 10.92
C ASP A 41 10.54 -7.28 9.54
N ARG A 42 11.78 -7.48 9.10
CA ARG A 42 12.10 -8.10 7.81
C ARG A 42 11.56 -9.53 7.70
N ASN A 43 11.55 -10.31 8.78
CA ASN A 43 11.11 -11.69 8.74
C ASN A 43 9.59 -11.78 8.51
N ALA A 44 8.83 -10.91 9.16
CA ALA A 44 7.38 -10.83 8.96
C ALA A 44 7.02 -10.44 7.51
N VAL A 45 7.74 -9.45 6.93
CA VAL A 45 7.53 -9.04 5.54
C VAL A 45 7.86 -10.19 4.57
N LEU A 46 9.02 -10.83 4.73
CA LEU A 46 9.42 -11.93 3.86
C LEU A 46 8.50 -13.15 3.96
N ALA A 47 7.96 -13.44 5.16
CA ALA A 47 6.96 -14.49 5.33
C ALA A 47 5.66 -14.16 4.55
N GLY A 48 5.18 -12.92 4.63
CA GLY A 48 4.02 -12.47 3.85
C GLY A 48 4.26 -12.53 2.34
N ILE A 49 5.44 -12.10 1.88
CA ILE A 49 5.84 -12.20 0.46
C ILE A 49 5.86 -13.65 0.00
N ARG A 50 6.45 -14.57 0.78
CA ARG A 50 6.48 -16.00 0.44
C ARG A 50 5.08 -16.56 0.28
N LEU A 51 4.18 -16.29 1.22
CA LEU A 51 2.79 -16.73 1.11
C LEU A 51 2.14 -16.26 -0.20
N TRP A 52 2.35 -15.00 -0.59
CA TRP A 52 1.81 -14.48 -1.86
C TRP A 52 2.40 -15.19 -3.08
N GLN A 53 3.70 -15.47 -3.09
CA GLN A 53 4.36 -16.20 -4.18
C GLN A 53 3.92 -17.66 -4.26
N ASP A 54 3.55 -18.28 -3.14
CA ASP A 54 3.12 -19.68 -3.10
C ASP A 54 1.69 -19.87 -3.61
N VAL A 55 0.80 -18.90 -3.34
CA VAL A 55 -0.64 -19.01 -3.65
C VAL A 55 -1.07 -18.22 -4.88
N THR A 56 -0.16 -17.44 -5.47
CA THR A 56 -0.44 -16.60 -6.66
C THR A 56 0.71 -16.67 -7.66
N CYS A 57 0.51 -16.09 -8.84
CA CYS A 57 1.57 -15.96 -9.86
C CYS A 57 2.42 -14.69 -9.68
N ILE A 58 2.23 -13.92 -8.59
CA ILE A 58 2.98 -12.69 -8.34
C ILE A 58 4.36 -13.06 -7.80
N THR A 59 5.41 -12.43 -8.32
CA THR A 59 6.79 -12.61 -7.83
C THR A 59 7.38 -11.27 -7.39
N PHE A 60 8.36 -11.33 -6.49
CA PHE A 60 8.95 -10.15 -5.86
C PHE A 60 10.48 -10.18 -5.93
N ARG A 61 11.09 -8.99 -6.04
CA ARG A 61 12.55 -8.82 -6.01
C ARG A 61 12.93 -7.72 -5.04
N GLU A 62 13.75 -8.06 -4.04
CA GLU A 62 14.32 -7.07 -3.13
C GLU A 62 15.38 -6.23 -3.88
N VAL A 63 15.32 -4.92 -3.72
CA VAL A 63 16.29 -3.96 -4.26
C VAL A 63 16.88 -3.15 -3.12
N SER A 64 18.05 -2.54 -3.33
CA SER A 64 18.81 -1.85 -2.27
C SER A 64 18.35 -0.40 -2.01
N GLY A 65 17.40 0.12 -2.79
CA GLY A 65 16.93 1.50 -2.66
C GLY A 65 15.78 1.79 -3.63
N THR A 66 15.25 3.01 -3.57
CA THR A 66 14.10 3.42 -4.40
C THR A 66 14.51 4.13 -5.69
N SER A 67 15.76 4.59 -5.78
CA SER A 67 16.29 5.30 -6.94
C SER A 67 16.36 4.42 -8.18
N GLY A 68 15.81 4.90 -9.31
CA GLY A 68 15.85 4.20 -10.60
C GLY A 68 14.76 3.13 -10.78
N HIS A 69 13.86 2.99 -9.82
CA HIS A 69 12.67 2.17 -9.95
C HIS A 69 11.45 3.09 -10.17
N GLY A 70 10.66 2.83 -11.22
CA GLY A 70 9.42 3.57 -11.48
C GLY A 70 8.39 3.21 -10.42
N SER A 71 7.55 2.21 -10.73
CA SER A 71 6.66 1.65 -9.74
C SER A 71 7.40 0.62 -8.87
N MET A 72 7.31 0.73 -7.55
CA MET A 72 7.79 -0.29 -6.59
C MET A 72 6.99 -0.32 -5.28
N LEU A 73 7.27 -1.30 -4.42
CA LEU A 73 6.77 -1.37 -3.04
C LEU A 73 7.85 -0.93 -2.04
N GLN A 74 7.47 -0.06 -1.11
CA GLN A 74 8.32 0.26 0.04
C GLN A 74 7.60 -0.15 1.33
N PHE A 75 8.22 -1.05 2.08
CA PHE A 75 7.74 -1.46 3.40
C PHE A 75 8.34 -0.52 4.44
N ILE A 76 7.51 0.38 4.99
CA ILE A 76 7.90 1.32 6.04
C ILE A 76 7.07 1.11 7.31
N LYS A 77 7.66 1.45 8.46
CA LYS A 77 6.95 1.54 9.72
C LYS A 77 6.35 2.94 9.86
N GLY A 78 5.03 3.05 9.74
CA GLY A 78 4.31 4.31 9.97
C GLY A 78 4.01 4.56 11.46
N ASN A 79 3.40 5.72 11.77
CA ASN A 79 2.91 6.05 13.12
C ASN A 79 1.64 5.26 13.54
N GLY A 80 1.49 4.02 13.06
CA GLY A 80 0.40 3.11 13.43
C GLY A 80 0.88 1.66 13.36
N TYR A 81 0.08 0.72 13.87
CA TYR A 81 0.39 -0.73 13.91
C TYR A 81 0.40 -1.43 12.54
N GLY A 82 0.55 -0.66 11.45
CA GLY A 82 0.45 -1.17 10.08
C GLY A 82 1.68 -0.83 9.26
N VAL A 83 2.09 -1.79 8.42
CA VAL A 83 2.99 -1.53 7.29
C VAL A 83 2.25 -0.61 6.31
N LYS A 84 2.81 0.56 6.01
CA LYS A 84 2.26 1.41 4.95
C LYS A 84 2.88 0.97 3.62
N LEU A 85 2.06 0.40 2.75
CA LEU A 85 2.43 0.14 1.37
C LEU A 85 2.39 1.47 0.61
N ILE A 86 3.55 2.02 0.28
CA ILE A 86 3.61 3.13 -0.67
C ILE A 86 3.75 2.50 -2.06
N VAL A 87 2.69 2.64 -2.86
CA VAL A 87 2.73 2.36 -4.29
C VAL A 87 3.10 3.67 -4.97
N PHE A 88 4.31 3.74 -5.52
CA PHE A 88 4.62 4.75 -6.53
C PHE A 88 4.05 4.21 -7.84
N LEU A 89 3.12 4.93 -8.47
CA LEU A 89 2.60 4.63 -9.81
C LEU A 89 3.44 5.39 -10.83
#